data_AF-A0A2H0TDK4-F1
#
_entry.id   AF-A0A2H0TDK4-F1
#
_cell.length_a   1.000
_cell.length_b   1.000
_cell.length_c   1.000
_cell.angle_alpha   90.00
_cell.angle_beta   90.00
_cell.angle_gamma   90.00
#
_symmetry.space_group_name_H-M   'P 1'
#
loop_
_entity.id
_entity.type
_entity.pdbx_description
1 polymer ?
#
loop_
_entity_poly.entity_id
_entity_poly.type
_entity_poly.pdbx_seq_one_letter_code
_entity_poly.pdbx_strand_id
1 'polypeptide(L)'
;MQTRIGKFQNKNMRFKVPQFLEIEDKIFGPFTFKEFVYLVGGIGLCFILYRLLGIWIGGIPIIIVASFSLALTFYKPNNKPFINLIESMFLYSFQNKLYIWKRRMEKTTSSNKEAQKQIYQVQSGVRLNNSKLRDLAWSLDVLDLDTRKESLEK
;
A
#
# COMPACT_ATOMS: atom_id res chain seq x y z
N MET A 1 4.16 -20.04 -53.36
CA MET A 1 5.14 -20.54 -52.37
C MET A 1 5.46 -19.44 -51.36
N GLN A 2 5.08 -19.67 -50.10
CA GLN A 2 5.52 -19.05 -48.82
C GLN A 2 5.52 -17.51 -48.65
N THR A 3 4.46 -17.00 -48.04
CA THR A 3 4.45 -15.75 -47.26
C THR A 3 5.05 -16.00 -45.87
N ARG A 4 6.24 -15.45 -45.61
CA ARG A 4 6.95 -15.58 -44.33
C ARG A 4 6.33 -14.62 -43.29
N ILE A 5 5.44 -15.15 -42.45
CA ILE A 5 4.82 -14.43 -41.33
C ILE A 5 5.89 -14.19 -40.26
N GLY A 6 6.18 -12.92 -39.97
CA GLY A 6 7.13 -12.52 -38.94
C GLY A 6 6.68 -13.02 -37.56
N LYS A 7 7.50 -13.85 -36.91
CA LYS A 7 7.31 -14.26 -35.52
C LYS A 7 7.40 -13.01 -34.63
N PHE A 8 6.27 -12.60 -34.06
CA PHE A 8 6.25 -11.71 -32.90
C PHE A 8 6.89 -12.45 -31.72
N GLN A 9 8.19 -12.24 -31.53
CA GLN A 9 8.92 -12.69 -30.34
C GLN A 9 8.38 -11.90 -29.16
N ASN A 10 7.45 -12.48 -28.41
CA ASN A 10 6.94 -11.89 -27.18
C ASN A 10 8.03 -11.97 -26.11
N LYS A 11 8.92 -10.96 -26.12
CA LYS A 11 9.95 -10.79 -25.10
C LYS A 11 9.22 -10.54 -23.79
N ASN A 12 9.32 -11.45 -22.82
CA ASN A 12 8.77 -11.29 -21.47
C ASN A 12 9.43 -10.08 -20.77
N MET A 13 8.92 -8.89 -21.02
CA MET A 13 9.33 -7.66 -20.36
C MET A 13 8.69 -7.64 -18.97
N ARG A 14 9.41 -8.13 -17.97
CA ARG A 14 9.00 -7.91 -16.58
C ARG A 14 9.35 -6.47 -16.22
N PHE A 15 8.37 -5.58 -16.29
CA PHE A 15 8.48 -4.24 -15.76
C PHE A 15 8.71 -4.34 -14.25
N LYS A 16 9.87 -3.88 -13.76
CA LYS A 16 10.07 -3.68 -12.33
C LYS A 16 9.20 -2.49 -11.94
N VAL A 17 8.12 -2.76 -11.22
CA VAL A 17 7.32 -1.68 -10.63
C VAL A 17 8.23 -0.95 -9.65
N PRO A 18 8.50 0.34 -9.85
CA PRO A 18 9.21 1.12 -8.84
C PRO A 18 8.35 1.10 -7.58
N GLN A 19 8.82 0.41 -6.54
CA GLN A 19 8.26 0.57 -5.22
C GLN A 19 8.80 1.89 -4.69
N PHE A 20 8.09 2.97 -4.97
CA PHE A 20 8.28 4.24 -4.26
C PHE A 20 7.88 3.99 -2.81
N LEU A 21 8.82 3.51 -2.01
CA LEU A 21 8.80 3.83 -0.59
C LEU A 21 8.92 5.35 -0.51
N GLU A 22 7.98 6.00 0.17
CA GLU A 22 8.09 7.40 0.56
C GLU A 22 9.43 7.56 1.29
N ILE A 23 10.42 8.08 0.57
CA ILE A 23 11.71 8.44 1.12
C ILE A 23 11.48 9.82 1.72
N GLU A 24 11.54 9.89 3.05
CA GLU A 24 11.47 11.18 3.74
C GLU A 24 12.53 12.14 3.19
N ASP A 25 12.14 13.41 3.06
CA ASP A 25 13.04 14.45 2.61
C ASP A 25 14.22 14.58 3.57
N LYS A 26 15.41 14.42 3.01
CA LYS A 26 16.67 14.60 3.73
C LYS A 26 16.99 16.09 3.80
N ILE A 27 16.47 16.74 4.83
CA ILE A 27 16.64 18.18 5.05
C ILE A 27 18.08 18.50 5.51
N PHE A 28 18.71 17.60 6.27
CA PHE A 28 20.05 17.81 6.84
C PHE A 28 21.07 16.82 6.25
N GLY A 29 21.45 17.02 4.98
CA GLY A 29 22.47 16.21 4.32
C GLY A 29 22.10 14.72 4.25
N PRO A 30 22.76 13.83 5.01
CA PRO A 30 22.39 12.41 5.04
C PRO A 30 21.13 12.10 5.88
N PHE A 31 20.70 13.01 6.76
CA PHE A 31 19.65 12.76 7.76
C PHE A 31 18.29 13.34 7.37
N THR A 32 17.23 12.60 7.69
CA THR A 32 15.85 13.11 7.68
C THR A 32 15.58 13.95 8.93
N PHE A 33 14.50 14.73 8.93
CA PHE A 33 14.11 15.53 10.10
C PHE A 33 13.94 14.68 11.36
N LYS A 34 13.33 13.50 11.24
CA LYS A 34 13.11 12.58 12.36
C LYS A 34 14.42 12.04 12.92
N GLU A 35 15.32 11.63 12.03
CA GLU A 35 16.67 11.15 12.38
C GLU A 35 17.47 12.21 13.14
N PHE A 36 17.40 13.48 12.71
CA PHE A 36 18.01 14.60 13.41
C PHE A 36 17.42 14.78 14.82
N VAL A 37 16.10 14.74 14.95
CA VAL A 37 15.41 14.83 16.26
C VAL A 37 15.81 13.68 17.19
N TYR A 38 15.99 12.46 16.68
CA TYR A 38 16.45 11.33 17.50
C TYR A 38 17.89 11.49 17.99
N LEU A 39 18.78 12.03 17.15
CA LEU A 39 20.15 12.33 17.55
C LEU A 39 20.20 13.42 18.62
N VAL A 40 19.54 14.55 18.38
CA VAL A 40 19.51 15.68 19.33
C VAL A 40 18.82 15.27 20.63
N GLY A 41 17.68 14.57 20.54
CA GLY A 41 16.97 14.04 21.69
C GLY A 41 17.79 13.01 22.46
N GLY A 42 18.50 12.12 21.77
CA GLY A 42 19.40 11.13 22.37
C GLY A 42 20.58 11.75 23.11
N ILE A 43 21.23 12.73 22.49
CA ILE A 43 22.33 13.51 23.11
C ILE A 43 21.80 14.27 24.34
N GLY A 44 20.65 14.93 24.21
CA GLY A 44 20.00 15.64 25.31
C GLY A 44 19.66 14.72 26.47
N LEU A 45 19.12 13.53 26.19
CA LEU A 45 18.80 12.52 27.20
C LEU A 45 20.05 11.97 27.89
N CYS A 46 21.12 11.72 27.12
CA CYS A 46 22.42 11.32 27.69
C CYS A 46 22.99 12.41 28.61
N PHE A 47 22.87 13.68 28.24
CA PHE A 47 23.32 14.79 29.06
C PHE A 47 22.51 14.91 30.37
N ILE A 48 21.19 14.73 30.30
CA ILE A 48 20.32 14.70 31.49
C ILE A 48 20.72 13.54 32.42
N LEU A 49 20.91 12.34 31.88
CA LEU A 49 21.35 11.17 32.63
C LEU A 49 22.71 11.38 33.30
N TYR A 50 23.67 11.96 32.56
CA TYR A 50 24.97 12.33 33.10
C TYR A 50 24.85 13.33 34.24
N ARG A 51 24.00 14.35 34.10
CA ARG A 51 23.78 15.37 35.11
C ARG A 51 23.09 14.82 36.36
N LEU A 52 22.18 13.85 36.20
CA LEU A 52 21.38 13.30 37.31
C LEU A 52 22.12 12.21 38.10
N LEU A 53 22.78 11.28 37.42
CA LEU A 53 23.41 10.09 38.03
C LEU A 53 24.94 10.20 38.16
N GLY A 54 25.57 11.17 37.48
CA GLY A 54 27.03 11.23 37.34
C GLY A 54 27.59 10.10 36.48
N ILE A 55 28.90 10.14 36.17
CA ILE A 55 29.50 9.18 35.22
C ILE A 55 29.57 7.74 35.76
N TRP A 56 29.72 7.58 37.09
CA TRP A 56 29.95 6.27 37.72
C TRP A 56 28.73 5.37 37.71
N ILE A 57 27.55 5.92 38.01
CA ILE A 57 26.29 5.18 38.02
C ILE A 57 25.57 5.35 36.66
N GLY A 58 25.73 6.51 36.03
CA GLY A 58 25.10 6.86 34.76
C GLY A 58 25.77 6.27 33.52
N GLY A 59 27.00 5.76 33.61
CA GLY A 59 27.73 5.27 32.43
C GLY A 59 26.98 4.17 31.66
N ILE A 60 26.45 3.18 32.37
CA ILE A 60 25.67 2.07 31.79
C ILE A 60 24.41 2.58 31.05
N PRO A 61 23.49 3.32 31.69
CA PRO A 61 22.30 3.81 31.00
C PRO A 61 22.62 4.79 29.88
N ILE A 62 23.67 5.61 30.00
CA ILE A 62 24.12 6.51 28.92
C ILE A 62 24.54 5.71 27.68
N ILE A 63 25.32 4.64 27.83
CA ILE A 63 25.76 3.80 26.70
C ILE A 63 24.55 3.12 26.03
N ILE A 64 23.60 2.64 26.82
CA ILE A 64 22.37 2.03 26.29
C ILE A 64 21.56 3.05 25.49
N VAL A 65 21.35 4.25 26.03
CA VAL A 65 20.60 5.31 25.35
C VAL A 65 21.34 5.80 24.10
N ALA A 66 22.65 6.01 24.19
CA ALA A 66 23.46 6.45 23.06
C ALA A 66 23.44 5.43 21.92
N SER A 67 23.65 4.14 22.23
CA SER A 67 23.59 3.07 21.22
C SER A 67 22.20 2.93 20.60
N PHE A 68 21.14 3.09 21.40
CA PHE A 68 19.76 3.05 20.92
C PHE A 68 19.42 4.22 19.98
N SER A 69 19.82 5.46 20.33
CA SER A 69 19.65 6.63 19.46
C SER A 69 20.45 6.52 18.16
N LEU A 70 21.65 5.94 18.22
CA LEU A 70 22.45 5.66 17.02
C LEU A 70 21.74 4.64 16.12
N ALA A 71 21.21 3.57 16.70
CA ALA A 71 20.46 2.54 15.97
C ALA A 71 19.22 3.14 15.30
N LEU A 72 18.45 3.99 15.98
CA LEU A 72 17.31 4.70 15.40
C LEU A 72 17.65 5.55 14.17
N THR A 73 18.88 6.07 14.12
CA THR A 73 19.31 6.99 13.07
C THR A 73 19.92 6.24 11.87
N PHE A 74 20.81 5.28 12.14
CA PHE A 74 21.60 4.63 11.07
C PHE A 74 21.07 3.26 10.65
N TYR A 75 20.36 2.55 11.51
CA TYR A 75 19.89 1.21 11.19
C TYR A 75 18.60 1.29 10.36
N LYS A 76 18.61 0.77 9.13
CA LYS A 76 17.48 0.85 8.20
C LYS A 76 17.09 -0.54 7.72
N PRO A 77 16.26 -1.28 8.47
CA PRO A 77 15.83 -2.61 8.07
C PRO A 77 14.99 -2.53 6.79
N ASN A 78 15.38 -3.27 5.75
CA ASN A 78 14.68 -3.32 4.46
C ASN A 78 14.44 -1.94 3.82
N ASN A 79 15.41 -1.02 3.93
CA ASN A 79 15.30 0.36 3.44
C ASN A 79 14.14 1.17 4.06
N LYS A 80 13.64 0.75 5.22
CA LYS A 80 12.64 1.50 5.99
C LYS A 80 13.29 2.19 7.19
N PRO A 81 12.74 3.33 7.65
CA PRO A 81 13.18 3.94 8.90
C PRO A 81 12.98 2.97 10.07
N PHE A 82 13.95 2.87 10.98
CA PHE A 82 13.86 1.97 12.13
C PHE A 82 12.62 2.24 13.00
N ILE A 83 12.17 3.49 13.04
CA ILE A 83 10.99 3.87 13.82
C ILE A 83 9.75 3.09 13.40
N ASN A 84 9.58 2.79 12.11
CA ASN A 84 8.43 2.03 11.62
C ASN A 84 8.46 0.58 12.13
N LEU A 85 9.66 0.02 12.28
CA LEU A 85 9.83 -1.31 12.87
C LEU A 85 9.44 -1.26 14.36
N ILE A 86 9.96 -0.29 15.11
CA ILE A 86 9.65 -0.14 16.54
C ILE A 86 8.16 0.11 16.76
N GLU A 87 7.55 1.00 15.96
CA GLU A 87 6.11 1.26 15.98
C GLU A 87 5.33 -0.02 15.73
N SER A 88 5.69 -0.78 14.70
CA SER A 88 5.03 -2.05 14.39
C SER A 88 5.23 -3.09 15.50
N MET A 89 6.41 -3.15 16.12
CA MET A 89 6.70 -4.02 17.25
C MET A 89 5.84 -3.65 18.47
N PHE A 90 5.73 -2.36 18.77
CA PHE A 90 4.93 -1.86 19.88
C PHE A 90 3.44 -2.13 19.63
N LEU A 91 2.93 -1.72 18.46
CA LEU A 91 1.56 -2.01 18.05
C LEU A 91 1.27 -3.51 18.13
N TYR A 92 2.13 -4.38 17.59
CA TYR A 92 1.94 -5.82 17.63
C TYR A 92 1.98 -6.42 19.04
N SER A 93 2.80 -5.85 19.94
CA SER A 93 2.91 -6.31 21.33
C SER A 93 1.70 -5.93 22.16
N PHE A 94 1.16 -4.72 21.97
CA PHE A 94 0.01 -4.21 22.73
C PHE A 94 -1.34 -4.49 22.06
N GLN A 95 -1.36 -4.85 20.78
CA GLN A 95 -2.58 -5.18 20.07
C GLN A 95 -3.09 -6.55 20.49
N ASN A 96 -4.38 -6.58 20.86
CA ASN A 96 -5.10 -7.82 21.09
C ASN A 96 -5.07 -8.69 19.83
N LYS A 97 -4.50 -9.90 19.95
CA LYS A 97 -4.34 -10.87 18.85
C LYS A 97 -5.65 -11.61 18.55
N LEU A 98 -6.78 -10.88 18.54
CA LEU A 98 -8.07 -11.47 18.22
C LEU A 98 -8.22 -11.51 16.70
N TYR A 99 -7.91 -12.66 16.11
CA TYR A 99 -8.12 -12.91 14.68
C TYR A 99 -9.62 -13.17 14.42
N ILE A 100 -10.40 -12.10 14.42
CA ILE A 100 -11.80 -12.15 13.96
C ILE A 100 -11.84 -11.83 12.48
N TRP A 101 -12.36 -12.77 11.68
CA TRP A 101 -12.72 -12.49 10.30
C TRP A 101 -13.83 -11.43 10.28
N LYS A 102 -13.43 -10.16 10.13
CA LYS A 102 -14.36 -9.07 9.89
C LYS A 102 -14.53 -8.94 8.38
N ARG A 103 -15.73 -9.27 7.89
CA ARG A 103 -16.14 -8.87 6.55
C ARG A 103 -15.98 -7.36 6.46
N ARG A 104 -14.99 -6.89 5.69
CA ARG A 104 -14.71 -5.48 5.46
C ARG A 104 -15.93 -4.89 4.76
N MET A 105 -16.87 -4.39 5.53
CA MET A 105 -17.83 -3.41 5.04
C MET A 105 -16.96 -2.21 4.75
N GLU A 106 -16.73 -1.90 3.47
CA GLU A 106 -16.05 -0.65 3.12
C GLU A 106 -16.87 0.49 3.71
N LYS A 107 -16.42 1.03 4.84
CA LYS A 107 -16.78 2.38 5.22
C LYS A 107 -16.12 3.24 4.18
N THR A 108 -16.90 3.68 3.20
CA THR A 108 -16.59 4.85 2.39
C THR A 108 -16.38 6.01 3.35
N THR A 109 -15.13 6.19 3.79
CA THR A 109 -14.68 7.37 4.50
C THR A 109 -15.05 8.54 3.60
N SER A 110 -16.05 9.29 4.03
CA SER A 110 -16.66 10.41 3.31
C SER A 110 -15.74 11.63 3.25
N SER A 111 -14.43 11.44 3.04
CA SER A 111 -13.44 12.51 2.99
C SER A 111 -13.10 12.98 1.57
N ASN A 112 -13.75 12.44 0.53
CA ASN A 112 -13.54 12.93 -0.83
C ASN A 112 -14.78 12.78 -1.72
N LYS A 113 -15.91 13.34 -1.29
CA LYS A 113 -17.20 13.30 -2.03
C LYS A 113 -17.21 14.19 -3.29
N GLU A 114 -16.19 15.02 -3.50
CA GLU A 114 -16.14 15.96 -4.62
C GLU A 114 -15.35 15.41 -5.82
N ALA A 115 -14.23 14.70 -5.57
CA ALA A 115 -13.44 14.11 -6.67
C ALA A 115 -14.07 12.82 -7.27
N GLN A 116 -14.84 12.06 -6.48
CA GLN A 116 -15.48 10.82 -6.97
C GLN A 116 -16.72 11.07 -7.83
N LYS A 117 -17.40 12.21 -7.72
CA LYS A 117 -18.61 12.49 -8.52
C LYS A 117 -18.33 12.64 -10.02
N GLN A 118 -17.12 13.06 -10.39
CA GLN A 118 -16.72 13.29 -11.79
C GLN A 118 -16.38 11.99 -12.53
N ILE A 119 -15.78 11.01 -11.84
CA ILE A 119 -15.31 9.75 -12.44
C ILE A 119 -16.46 8.76 -12.67
N TYR A 120 -17.45 8.72 -11.76
CA TYR A 120 -18.62 7.85 -11.90
C TYR A 120 -19.58 8.26 -13.03
N GLN A 121 -19.54 9.51 -13.49
CA GLN A 121 -20.37 9.98 -14.62
C GLN A 121 -19.81 9.53 -15.97
N VAL A 122 -18.48 9.36 -16.06
CA VAL A 122 -17.81 8.93 -17.30
C VAL A 122 -17.86 7.40 -17.46
N GLN A 123 -17.88 6.64 -16.36
CA GLN A 123 -18.00 5.18 -16.36
C GLN A 123 -19.40 4.68 -15.99
N SER A 124 -20.46 5.46 -16.22
CA SER A 124 -21.82 4.91 -16.30
C SER A 124 -21.99 4.26 -17.68
N GLY A 125 -21.37 3.08 -17.83
CA GLY A 125 -21.73 2.14 -18.88
C GLY A 125 -23.25 2.00 -18.90
N VAL A 126 -23.80 2.05 -20.11
CA VAL A 126 -25.22 1.94 -20.47
C VAL A 126 -26.04 1.33 -19.33
N ARG A 127 -26.79 2.15 -18.59
CA ARG A 127 -27.77 1.65 -17.62
C ARG A 127 -28.83 0.87 -18.40
N LEU A 128 -28.69 -0.45 -18.44
CA LEU A 128 -29.69 -1.33 -19.04
C LEU A 128 -30.92 -1.28 -18.13
N ASN A 129 -31.94 -0.56 -18.60
CA ASN A 129 -33.27 -0.55 -17.98
C ASN A 129 -33.88 -1.95 -18.12
N ASN A 130 -34.71 -2.38 -17.16
CA ASN A 130 -35.39 -3.69 -17.18
C ASN A 130 -36.14 -3.95 -18.50
N SER A 131 -36.64 -2.91 -19.16
CA SER A 131 -37.23 -3.02 -20.50
C SER A 131 -36.23 -3.51 -21.54
N LYS A 132 -35.02 -2.92 -21.60
CA LYS A 132 -33.97 -3.32 -22.55
C LYS A 132 -33.43 -4.73 -22.31
N LEU A 133 -33.37 -5.15 -21.04
CA LEU A 133 -33.00 -6.53 -20.70
C LEU A 133 -34.05 -7.54 -21.19
N ARG A 134 -35.34 -7.17 -21.08
CA ARG A 134 -36.44 -8.00 -21.56
C ARG A 134 -36.48 -8.10 -23.08
N ASP A 135 -36.21 -6.99 -23.78
CA ASP A 135 -36.15 -6.99 -25.25
C ASP A 135 -34.98 -7.87 -25.76
N LEU A 136 -33.84 -7.82 -25.08
CA LEU A 136 -32.68 -8.66 -25.42
C LEU A 136 -32.97 -10.15 -25.15
N ALA A 137 -33.61 -10.46 -24.02
CA ALA A 137 -34.02 -11.82 -23.70
C ALA A 137 -35.02 -12.38 -24.72
N TRP A 138 -35.99 -11.57 -25.14
CA TRP A 138 -36.97 -11.96 -26.16
C TRP A 138 -36.33 -12.17 -27.52
N SER A 139 -35.44 -11.27 -27.95
CA SER A 139 -34.72 -11.42 -29.21
C SER A 139 -33.87 -12.70 -29.24
N LEU A 140 -33.25 -13.07 -28.11
CA LEU A 140 -32.43 -14.27 -28.02
C LEU A 140 -33.27 -15.54 -28.14
N ASP A 141 -34.44 -15.55 -27.51
CA ASP A 141 -35.39 -16.68 -27.55
C ASP A 141 -35.97 -16.89 -28.96
N VAL A 142 -36.30 -15.80 -29.66
CA VAL A 142 -36.78 -15.86 -31.06
C VAL A 142 -35.70 -16.43 -32.00
N LEU A 143 -34.44 -16.03 -31.84
CA LEU A 143 -33.31 -16.55 -32.63
C LEU A 143 -33.08 -18.06 -32.40
N ASP A 144 -33.27 -18.55 -31.18
CA ASP A 144 -33.14 -19.98 -30.86
C ASP A 144 -34.22 -20.83 -31.56
N LEU A 145 -35.44 -20.29 -31.67
CA LEU A 145 -36.54 -20.97 -32.35
C LEU A 145 -36.33 -21.07 -33.87
N ASP A 146 -35.79 -20.01 -34.48
CA ASP A 146 -35.49 -19.99 -35.92
C ASP A 146 -34.35 -20.97 -36.24
N THR A 147 -33.29 -20.96 -35.42
CA THR A 147 -32.15 -21.89 -35.52
C THR A 147 -32.60 -23.34 -35.35
N ARG A 148 -33.54 -23.63 -34.44
CA ARG A 148 -34.10 -24.99 -34.29
C ARG A 148 -34.92 -25.42 -35.50
N LYS A 149 -35.67 -24.52 -36.14
CA LYS A 149 -36.45 -24.84 -37.34
C LYS A 149 -35.57 -25.23 -38.53
N GLU A 150 -34.50 -24.48 -38.79
CA GLU A 150 -33.55 -24.80 -39.88
C GLU A 150 -32.83 -26.15 -39.65
N SER A 151 -32.63 -26.55 -38.39
CA SER A 151 -32.01 -27.84 -38.05
C SER A 151 -32.91 -29.06 -38.25
N LEU A 152 -34.23 -28.86 -38.37
CA LEU A 152 -35.23 -29.92 -38.56
C LEU A 152 -35.67 -30.07 -40.03
N GLU A 153 -35.35 -29.10 -40.89
CA GLU A 153 -35.70 -29.11 -42.33
C GLU A 153 -34.52 -29.54 -43.21
N LYS A 154 -33.38 -29.92 -42.61
CA LYS A 154 -32.22 -30.57 -43.25
C LYS A 154 -32.14 -32.05 -42.87
#